data_AF-A0A432UHE2-F1
#
_entry.id   AF-A0A432UHE2-F1
#
_cell.length_a   1.000
_cell.length_b   1.000
_cell.length_c   1.000
_cell.angle_alpha   90.00
_cell.angle_beta   90.00
_cell.angle_gamma   90.00
#
_symmetry.space_group_name_H-M   'P 1'
#
loop_
_entity.id
_entity.type
_entity.pdbx_description
1 polymer ?
#
loop_
_entity_poly.entity_id
_entity_poly.type
_entity_poly.pdbx_seq_one_letter_code
_entity_poly.pdbx_strand_id
1 'polypeptide(L)'
;MKSTNKDRAFLFITGGRLALFILMLGAALFLPGAFSTSRTVFYMSCLLGAAFFFTVVYILWYKKKGLTSSLKNVQTVIDVLLATATVYLTGGLNSPFTFLYSIAIITACLLSPDHIGGLSAILSTLFYALVGVLTWKQAGQADEAALTFFLNMAAFNLVAVLAIYLTKRLKELEERLSVTTKDVYMLEEIQRHLANSLKSGLITVDRHGNILYYNIAAQEILGKSVENSYGKPLESIMPGCSEVLESCKEENIPEARSELSIKD
;
A
#
# COMPACT_ATOMS: atom_id res chain seq x y z
N MET A 1 -0.05 -8.86 12.63
CA MET A 1 0.60 -7.79 11.83
C MET A 1 -0.10 -7.46 10.49
N LYS A 2 -1.40 -7.79 10.28
CA LYS A 2 -2.08 -7.66 8.97
C LYS A 2 -2.93 -6.39 8.79
N SER A 3 -3.09 -5.53 9.81
CA SER A 3 -3.95 -4.32 9.72
C SER A 3 -3.23 -3.05 9.24
N THR A 4 -1.91 -2.95 9.47
CA THR A 4 -1.16 -1.69 9.35
C THR A 4 -1.17 -1.07 7.95
N ASN A 5 -1.22 -1.87 6.89
CA ASN A 5 -1.17 -1.35 5.53
C ASN A 5 -2.51 -0.77 5.05
N LYS A 6 -3.64 -1.42 5.41
CA LYS A 6 -4.99 -0.93 5.08
C LYS A 6 -5.34 0.33 5.86
N ASP A 7 -4.87 0.42 7.10
CA ASP A 7 -5.03 1.59 7.96
C ASP A 7 -4.31 2.83 7.38
N ARG A 8 -3.07 2.64 6.89
CA ARG A 8 -2.30 3.70 6.21
C ARG A 8 -2.94 4.12 4.88
N ALA A 9 -3.40 3.16 4.08
CA ALA A 9 -4.09 3.45 2.82
C ALA A 9 -5.36 4.27 3.05
N PHE A 10 -6.17 3.92 4.05
CA PHE A 10 -7.37 4.68 4.42
C PHE A 10 -7.04 6.14 4.74
N LEU A 11 -6.07 6.38 5.64
CA LEU A 11 -5.66 7.72 6.04
C LEU A 11 -5.09 8.52 4.85
N PHE A 12 -4.27 7.90 4.01
CA PHE A 12 -3.70 8.55 2.83
C PHE A 12 -4.78 8.96 1.84
N ILE A 13 -5.80 8.12 1.64
CA ILE A 13 -6.91 8.39 0.73
C ILE A 13 -7.81 9.50 1.26
N THR A 14 -8.15 9.48 2.55
CA THR A 14 -8.92 10.56 3.18
C THR A 14 -8.16 11.89 3.16
N GLY A 15 -6.84 11.87 3.38
CA GLY A 15 -5.99 13.05 3.26
C GLY A 15 -5.88 13.57 1.83
N GLY A 16 -5.69 12.68 0.85
CA GLY A 16 -5.65 13.02 -0.57
C GLY A 16 -6.95 13.66 -1.06
N ARG A 17 -8.10 13.20 -0.56
CA ARG A 17 -9.41 13.83 -0.85
C ARG A 17 -9.47 15.28 -0.37
N LEU A 18 -9.03 15.57 0.86
CA LEU A 18 -8.98 16.94 1.36
C LEU A 18 -8.04 17.81 0.53
N ALA A 19 -6.87 17.28 0.17
CA ALA A 19 -5.92 17.99 -0.69
C ALA A 19 -6.53 18.35 -2.05
N LEU A 20 -7.32 17.44 -2.67
CA LEU A 20 -8.04 17.72 -3.91
C LEU A 20 -9.06 18.85 -3.75
N PHE A 21 -9.91 18.83 -2.71
CA PHE A 21 -10.87 19.90 -2.48
C PHE A 21 -10.20 21.25 -2.18
N ILE A 22 -9.08 21.25 -1.46
CA ILE A 22 -8.27 22.46 -1.21
C ILE A 22 -7.70 22.99 -2.53
N LEU A 23 -7.15 22.12 -3.37
CA LEU A 23 -6.59 22.49 -4.67
C LEU A 23 -7.68 23.03 -5.60
N MET A 24 -8.88 22.46 -5.58
CA MET A 24 -10.03 22.96 -6.32
C MET A 24 -10.48 24.34 -5.86
N LEU A 25 -10.56 24.57 -4.54
CA LEU A 25 -10.84 25.89 -3.98
C LEU A 25 -9.76 26.89 -4.41
N GLY A 26 -8.48 26.49 -4.34
CA GLY A 26 -7.36 27.30 -4.81
C GLY A 26 -7.53 27.68 -6.29
N ALA A 27 -7.80 26.70 -7.16
CA ALA A 27 -8.07 26.95 -8.57
C ALA A 27 -9.23 27.94 -8.77
N ALA A 28 -10.33 27.79 -8.03
CA ALA A 28 -11.47 28.70 -8.11
C ALA A 28 -11.14 30.14 -7.66
N LEU A 29 -10.22 30.33 -6.70
CA LEU A 29 -9.78 31.64 -6.22
C LEU A 29 -8.75 32.30 -7.16
N PHE A 30 -7.83 31.52 -7.72
CA PHE A 30 -6.70 32.03 -8.52
C PHE A 30 -6.99 32.11 -10.03
N LEU A 31 -8.05 31.48 -10.54
CA LEU A 31 -8.47 31.55 -11.94
C LEU A 31 -9.75 32.39 -12.10
N PRO A 32 -9.65 33.73 -12.05
CA PRO A 32 -10.84 34.55 -12.05
C PRO A 32 -11.68 34.45 -13.33
N GLY A 33 -11.08 34.14 -14.49
CA GLY A 33 -11.82 33.99 -15.75
C GLY A 33 -12.75 32.77 -15.84
N ALA A 34 -12.53 31.74 -15.02
CA ALA A 34 -13.31 30.49 -15.09
C ALA A 34 -14.35 30.36 -13.96
N PHE A 35 -14.07 30.92 -12.78
CA PHE A 35 -14.88 30.66 -11.57
C PHE A 35 -15.08 31.84 -10.61
N SER A 36 -14.67 33.08 -10.94
CA SER A 36 -14.66 34.25 -10.01
C SER A 36 -16.00 34.81 -9.55
N THR A 37 -17.12 34.11 -9.74
CA THR A 37 -18.37 34.55 -9.13
C THR A 37 -18.29 34.31 -7.62
N SER A 38 -18.57 35.33 -6.80
CA SER A 38 -18.65 35.22 -5.32
C SER A 38 -19.48 34.00 -4.87
N ARG A 39 -20.51 33.64 -5.65
CA ARG A 39 -21.36 32.47 -5.45
C ARG A 39 -20.63 31.13 -5.62
N THR A 40 -19.75 31.00 -6.61
CA THR A 40 -18.98 29.77 -6.88
C THR A 40 -17.96 29.50 -5.77
N VAL A 41 -17.25 30.55 -5.33
CA VAL A 41 -16.29 30.48 -4.21
C VAL A 41 -17.02 30.08 -2.92
N PHE A 42 -18.21 30.62 -2.66
CA PHE A 42 -19.04 30.24 -1.52
C PHE A 42 -19.44 28.75 -1.58
N TYR A 43 -19.91 28.26 -2.72
CA TYR A 43 -20.27 26.85 -2.89
C TYR A 43 -19.07 25.91 -2.69
N MET A 44 -17.91 26.26 -3.24
CA MET A 44 -16.68 25.48 -3.04
C MET A 44 -16.21 25.48 -1.59
N SER A 45 -16.34 26.62 -0.90
CA SER A 45 -16.00 26.72 0.52
C SER A 45 -16.94 25.85 1.37
N CYS A 46 -18.23 25.83 1.05
CA CYS A 46 -19.21 24.96 1.71
C CYS A 46 -18.91 23.47 1.47
N LEU A 47 -18.58 23.10 0.24
CA LEU A 47 -18.17 21.73 -0.12
C LEU A 47 -16.91 21.29 0.62
N LEU A 48 -15.90 22.16 0.72
CA LEU A 48 -14.69 21.89 1.50
C LEU A 48 -15.02 21.71 2.98
N GLY A 49 -15.89 22.56 3.54
CA GLY A 49 -16.38 22.43 4.91
C GLY A 49 -17.09 21.09 5.15
N ALA A 50 -17.96 20.67 4.23
CA ALA A 50 -18.62 19.37 4.28
C ALA A 50 -17.62 18.21 4.18
N ALA A 51 -16.65 18.28 3.27
CA ALA A 51 -15.60 17.27 3.12
C ALA A 51 -14.74 17.15 4.40
N PHE A 52 -14.43 18.28 5.07
CA PHE A 52 -13.74 18.29 6.35
C PHE A 52 -14.59 17.67 7.46
N PHE A 53 -15.86 18.07 7.56
CA PHE A 53 -16.81 17.51 8.53
C PHE A 53 -16.91 15.99 8.41
N PHE A 54 -17.15 15.47 7.19
CA PHE A 54 -17.22 14.02 6.96
C PHE A 54 -15.91 13.32 7.27
N THR A 55 -14.76 13.95 6.96
CA THR A 55 -13.44 13.41 7.31
C THR A 55 -13.28 13.23 8.82
N VAL A 56 -13.67 14.23 9.61
CA VAL A 56 -13.64 14.15 11.08
C VAL A 56 -14.56 13.03 11.57
N VAL A 57 -15.79 12.95 11.04
CA VAL A 57 -16.74 11.88 11.38
C VAL A 57 -16.17 10.49 11.08
N TYR A 58 -15.49 10.31 9.95
CA TYR A 58 -14.86 9.03 9.61
C TYR A 58 -13.71 8.66 10.53
N ILE A 59 -12.85 9.62 10.90
CA ILE A 59 -11.74 9.38 11.81
C ILE A 59 -12.27 9.01 13.21
N LEU A 60 -13.33 9.68 13.69
CA LEU A 60 -13.96 9.36 14.97
C LEU A 60 -14.62 7.97 14.94
N TRP A 61 -15.31 7.62 13.86
CA TRP A 61 -15.89 6.29 13.70
C TRP A 61 -14.79 5.22 13.63
N TYR A 62 -13.74 5.46 12.84
CA TYR A 62 -12.58 4.59 12.73
C TYR A 62 -11.94 4.33 14.11
N LYS A 63 -11.72 5.38 14.91
CA LYS A 63 -11.21 5.23 16.29
C LYS A 63 -12.12 4.40 17.19
N LYS A 64 -13.45 4.46 17.01
CA LYS A 64 -14.42 3.79 17.86
C LYS A 64 -14.71 2.33 17.49
N LYS A 65 -14.77 2.01 16.19
CA LYS A 65 -15.18 0.68 15.69
C LYS A 65 -14.17 0.01 14.75
N GLY A 66 -13.04 0.65 14.46
CA GLY A 66 -12.07 0.19 13.48
C GLY A 66 -12.58 0.24 12.03
N LEU A 67 -11.80 -0.34 11.12
CA LEU A 67 -12.09 -0.33 9.68
C LEU A 67 -13.15 -1.38 9.30
N THR A 68 -14.41 -1.07 9.57
CA THR A 68 -15.57 -1.90 9.23
C THR A 68 -16.00 -1.74 7.76
N SER A 69 -16.63 -2.78 7.19
CA SER A 69 -17.18 -2.71 5.82
C SER A 69 -18.22 -1.59 5.65
N SER A 70 -18.99 -1.30 6.68
CA SER A 70 -19.96 -0.20 6.68
C SER A 70 -19.30 1.17 6.53
N LEU A 71 -18.16 1.41 7.21
CA LEU A 71 -17.44 2.68 7.12
C LEU A 71 -16.96 2.94 5.70
N LYS A 72 -16.44 1.90 5.03
CA LYS A 72 -15.98 1.98 3.64
C LYS A 72 -17.13 2.31 2.68
N ASN A 73 -18.26 1.61 2.81
CA ASN A 73 -19.43 1.84 1.97
C ASN A 73 -20.00 3.26 2.16
N VAL A 74 -20.12 3.71 3.41
CA VAL A 74 -20.59 5.05 3.75
C VAL A 74 -19.65 6.12 3.19
N GLN A 75 -18.34 5.90 3.28
CA GLN A 75 -17.35 6.80 2.69
C GLN A 75 -17.50 6.88 1.17
N THR A 76 -17.62 5.74 0.46
CA THR A 76 -17.82 5.74 -0.99
C THR A 76 -19.08 6.48 -1.40
N VAL A 77 -20.20 6.27 -0.70
CA VAL A 77 -21.46 6.96 -1.02
C VAL A 77 -21.31 8.48 -0.83
N ILE A 78 -20.70 8.91 0.26
CA ILE A 78 -20.49 10.34 0.52
C ILE A 78 -19.50 10.95 -0.48
N ASP A 79 -18.46 10.22 -0.89
CA ASP A 79 -17.50 10.71 -1.89
C ASP A 79 -18.17 10.91 -3.25
N VAL A 80 -19.06 9.98 -3.66
CA VAL A 80 -19.90 10.15 -4.86
C VAL A 80 -20.86 11.34 -4.70
N LEU A 81 -21.48 11.52 -3.53
CA LEU A 81 -22.38 12.65 -3.27
C LEU A 81 -21.63 14.00 -3.33
N LEU A 82 -20.44 14.08 -2.74
CA LEU A 82 -19.60 15.28 -2.80
C LEU A 82 -19.16 15.58 -4.23
N ALA A 83 -18.76 14.56 -5.00
CA ALA A 83 -18.46 14.72 -6.43
C ALA A 83 -19.69 15.21 -7.22
N THR A 84 -20.86 14.63 -6.95
CA THR A 84 -22.13 15.03 -7.57
C THR A 84 -22.46 16.49 -7.27
N ALA A 85 -22.42 16.88 -6.00
CA ALA A 85 -22.70 18.25 -5.57
C ALA A 85 -21.72 19.24 -6.20
N THR A 86 -20.45 18.87 -6.29
CA THR A 86 -19.42 19.67 -6.95
C THR A 86 -19.75 19.88 -8.43
N VAL A 87 -20.00 18.79 -9.17
CA VAL A 87 -20.32 18.83 -10.60
C VAL A 87 -21.60 19.63 -10.86
N TYR A 88 -22.64 19.42 -10.06
CA TYR A 88 -23.90 20.16 -10.17
C TYR A 88 -23.71 21.68 -9.97
N LEU A 89 -22.97 22.08 -8.94
CA LEU A 89 -22.77 23.49 -8.59
C LEU A 89 -21.83 24.24 -9.54
N THR A 90 -21.00 23.53 -10.32
CA THR A 90 -20.00 24.13 -11.23
C THR A 90 -20.39 24.09 -12.71
N GLY A 91 -21.63 23.74 -13.04
CA GLY A 91 -22.12 23.76 -14.42
C GLY A 91 -22.59 22.42 -14.99
N GLY A 92 -22.80 21.41 -14.14
CA GLY A 92 -23.44 20.15 -14.53
C GLY A 92 -22.64 19.37 -15.57
N LEU A 93 -23.26 19.11 -16.72
CA LEU A 93 -22.65 18.34 -17.83
C LEU A 93 -21.40 18.99 -18.42
N ASN A 94 -21.28 20.32 -18.36
CA ASN A 94 -20.12 21.06 -18.86
C ASN A 94 -19.05 21.30 -17.77
N SER A 95 -19.22 20.70 -16.60
CA SER A 95 -18.29 20.87 -15.49
C SER A 95 -16.94 20.19 -15.80
N PRO A 96 -15.80 20.87 -15.59
CA PRO A 96 -14.49 20.24 -15.72
C PRO A 96 -14.18 19.29 -14.55
N PHE A 97 -15.02 19.21 -13.52
CA PHE A 97 -14.80 18.39 -12.33
C PHE A 97 -15.44 17.00 -12.40
N THR A 98 -15.91 16.56 -13.56
CA THR A 98 -16.45 15.20 -13.77
C THR A 98 -15.43 14.10 -13.45
N PHE A 99 -14.12 14.37 -13.54
CA PHE A 99 -13.06 13.44 -13.14
C PHE A 99 -13.11 13.04 -11.65
N LEU A 100 -13.77 13.82 -10.78
CA LEU A 100 -13.94 13.47 -9.37
C LEU A 100 -14.69 12.14 -9.18
N TYR A 101 -15.61 11.80 -10.09
CA TYR A 101 -16.27 10.49 -10.09
C TYR A 101 -15.26 9.38 -10.33
N SER A 102 -14.32 9.55 -11.26
CA SER A 102 -13.25 8.57 -11.50
C SER A 102 -12.39 8.35 -10.25
N ILE A 103 -12.03 9.42 -9.54
CA ILE A 103 -11.29 9.32 -8.27
C ILE A 103 -12.13 8.59 -7.22
N ALA A 104 -13.42 8.92 -7.08
CA ALA A 104 -14.32 8.24 -6.15
C ALA A 104 -14.43 6.73 -6.45
N ILE A 105 -14.53 6.35 -7.74
CA ILE A 105 -14.56 4.94 -8.18
C ILE A 105 -13.24 4.23 -7.83
N ILE A 106 -12.09 4.85 -8.11
CA ILE A 106 -10.77 4.27 -7.81
C ILE A 106 -10.63 4.03 -6.30
N THR A 107 -10.98 5.04 -5.48
CA THR A 107 -10.90 4.91 -4.01
C THR A 107 -11.84 3.83 -3.49
N ALA A 108 -13.05 3.71 -4.06
CA ALA A 108 -13.99 2.65 -3.70
C ALA A 108 -13.43 1.25 -4.03
N CYS A 109 -12.81 1.08 -5.20
CA CYS A 109 -12.18 -0.18 -5.59
C CYS A 109 -11.00 -0.53 -4.66
N LEU A 110 -10.20 0.45 -4.27
CA LEU A 110 -9.02 0.24 -3.44
C LEU A 110 -9.35 -0.09 -1.98
N LEU A 111 -10.37 0.56 -1.39
CA LEU A 111 -10.78 0.31 0.00
C LEU A 111 -11.62 -0.96 0.16
N SER A 112 -12.48 -1.25 -0.83
CA SER A 112 -13.56 -2.22 -0.69
C SER A 112 -13.24 -3.56 -1.39
N PRO A 113 -13.95 -4.65 -1.03
CA PRO A 113 -13.88 -5.92 -1.76
C PRO A 113 -14.30 -5.76 -3.23
N ASP A 114 -13.82 -6.66 -4.10
CA ASP A 114 -13.86 -6.52 -5.57
C ASP A 114 -15.26 -6.25 -6.15
N HIS A 115 -16.33 -6.69 -5.50
CA HIS A 115 -17.71 -6.48 -5.95
C HIS A 115 -18.23 -5.06 -5.70
N ILE A 116 -17.69 -4.36 -4.71
CA ILE A 116 -18.15 -3.01 -4.32
C ILE A 116 -17.59 -1.94 -5.26
N GLY A 117 -16.42 -2.21 -5.88
CA GLY A 117 -15.86 -1.35 -6.92
C GLY A 117 -16.81 -1.15 -8.11
N GLY A 118 -17.40 -2.24 -8.61
CA GLY A 118 -18.39 -2.17 -9.71
C GLY A 118 -19.65 -1.42 -9.32
N LEU A 119 -20.15 -1.63 -8.10
CA LEU A 119 -21.30 -0.89 -7.55
C LEU A 119 -21.05 0.63 -7.50
N SER A 120 -19.82 1.05 -7.18
CA SER A 120 -19.47 2.48 -7.15
C SER A 120 -19.55 3.15 -8.53
N ALA A 121 -19.25 2.42 -9.60
CA ALA A 121 -19.34 2.90 -10.98
C ALA A 121 -20.79 3.04 -11.44
N ILE A 122 -21.63 2.06 -11.08
CA ILE A 122 -23.08 2.12 -11.33
C ILE A 122 -23.68 3.33 -10.57
N LEU A 123 -23.32 3.49 -9.30
CA LEU A 123 -23.76 4.62 -8.48
C LEU A 123 -23.32 5.95 -9.09
N SER A 124 -22.06 6.08 -9.47
CA SER A 124 -21.51 7.28 -10.11
C SER A 124 -22.22 7.62 -11.42
N THR A 125 -22.48 6.60 -12.25
CA THR A 125 -23.22 6.76 -13.51
C THR A 125 -24.65 7.23 -13.26
N LEU A 126 -25.33 6.65 -12.27
CA LEU A 126 -26.71 7.02 -11.91
C LEU A 126 -26.80 8.47 -11.41
N PHE A 127 -25.89 8.88 -10.53
CA PHE A 127 -25.86 10.24 -10.00
C PHE A 127 -25.45 11.26 -11.06
N TYR A 128 -24.53 10.91 -11.96
CA TYR A 128 -24.17 11.76 -13.09
C TYR A 128 -25.33 11.89 -14.10
N ALA A 129 -26.08 10.81 -14.35
CA ALA A 129 -27.30 10.85 -15.15
C ALA A 129 -28.37 11.76 -14.52
N LEU A 130 -28.54 11.70 -13.19
CA LEU A 130 -29.44 12.60 -12.47
C LEU A 130 -29.04 14.06 -12.66
N VAL A 131 -27.75 14.39 -12.53
CA VAL A 131 -27.24 15.74 -12.82
C VAL A 131 -27.54 16.12 -14.27
N GLY A 132 -27.30 15.23 -15.22
CA GLY A 132 -27.60 15.43 -16.63
C GLY A 132 -29.05 15.81 -16.88
N VAL A 133 -30.01 15.10 -16.27
CA VAL A 133 -31.44 15.42 -16.37
C VAL A 133 -31.76 16.79 -15.75
N LEU A 134 -31.20 17.09 -14.58
CA LEU A 134 -31.45 18.35 -13.87
C LEU A 134 -30.85 19.57 -14.57
N THR A 135 -29.71 19.40 -15.25
CA THR A 135 -29.00 20.48 -15.95
C THR A 135 -29.23 20.46 -17.46
N TRP A 136 -30.05 19.56 -17.99
CA TRP A 136 -30.26 19.39 -19.43
C TRP A 136 -30.65 20.69 -20.14
N LYS A 137 -31.54 21.48 -19.51
CA LYS A 137 -31.98 22.79 -20.04
C LYS A 137 -30.87 23.86 -20.06
N GLN A 138 -29.83 23.69 -19.25
CA GLN A 138 -28.68 24.60 -19.15
C GLN A 138 -27.55 24.18 -20.08
N ALA A 139 -27.57 22.94 -20.59
CA ALA A 139 -26.49 22.34 -21.36
C ALA A 139 -26.36 22.90 -22.78
N GLY A 140 -27.33 23.72 -23.25
CA GLY A 140 -27.27 24.34 -24.57
C GLY A 140 -27.52 23.33 -25.69
N GLN A 141 -26.52 23.09 -26.55
CA GLN A 141 -26.63 22.16 -27.68
C GLN A 141 -26.82 20.72 -27.18
N ALA A 142 -27.99 20.13 -27.49
CA ALA A 142 -28.38 18.82 -27.00
C ALA A 142 -27.41 17.69 -27.45
N ASP A 143 -26.86 17.80 -28.66
CA ASP A 143 -25.96 16.79 -29.22
C ASP A 143 -24.59 16.77 -28.50
N GLU A 144 -24.01 17.94 -28.19
CA GLU A 144 -22.75 18.04 -27.44
C GLU A 144 -22.91 17.55 -26.00
N ALA A 145 -24.05 17.86 -25.37
CA ALA A 145 -24.37 17.42 -24.02
C ALA A 145 -24.57 15.90 -23.95
N ALA A 146 -25.27 15.32 -24.93
CA ALA A 146 -25.44 13.87 -25.04
C ALA A 146 -24.10 13.16 -25.26
N LEU A 147 -23.26 13.66 -26.17
CA LEU A 147 -21.94 13.10 -26.44
C LEU A 147 -21.06 13.14 -25.19
N THR A 148 -20.98 14.29 -24.51
CA THR A 148 -20.22 14.45 -23.26
C THR A 148 -20.73 13.48 -22.17
N PHE A 149 -22.05 13.31 -22.09
CA PHE A 149 -22.66 12.37 -21.17
C PHE A 149 -22.22 10.92 -21.42
N PHE A 150 -22.34 10.45 -22.67
CA PHE A 150 -21.95 9.08 -23.04
C PHE A 150 -20.43 8.84 -22.91
N LEU A 151 -19.59 9.83 -23.26
CA LEU A 151 -18.14 9.72 -23.07
C LEU A 151 -17.76 9.60 -21.60
N ASN A 152 -18.34 10.43 -20.72
CA ASN A 152 -18.07 10.34 -19.28
C ASN A 152 -18.58 9.02 -18.70
N MET A 153 -19.76 8.53 -19.13
CA MET A 153 -20.27 7.22 -18.73
C MET A 153 -19.33 6.09 -19.17
N ALA A 154 -18.85 6.11 -20.42
CA ALA A 154 -17.87 5.13 -20.91
C ALA A 154 -16.56 5.21 -20.11
N ALA A 155 -16.07 6.43 -19.84
CA ALA A 155 -14.87 6.66 -19.05
C ALA A 155 -14.99 6.10 -17.62
N PHE A 156 -16.12 6.34 -16.93
CA PHE A 156 -16.34 5.82 -15.58
C PHE A 156 -16.33 4.29 -15.54
N ASN A 157 -16.98 3.64 -16.52
CA ASN A 157 -17.00 2.18 -16.62
C ASN A 157 -15.60 1.63 -16.94
N LEU A 158 -14.87 2.27 -17.85
CA LEU A 158 -13.49 1.87 -18.17
C LEU A 158 -12.58 2.01 -16.95
N VAL A 159 -12.65 3.13 -16.24
CA VAL A 159 -11.90 3.38 -15.00
C VAL A 159 -12.24 2.32 -13.96
N ALA A 160 -13.53 1.96 -13.81
CA ALA A 160 -13.94 0.92 -12.87
C ALA A 160 -13.33 -0.44 -13.22
N VAL A 161 -13.40 -0.85 -14.49
CA VAL A 161 -12.81 -2.12 -14.94
C VAL A 161 -11.30 -2.15 -14.68
N LEU A 162 -10.60 -1.07 -15.04
CA LEU A 162 -9.15 -0.96 -14.81
C LEU A 162 -8.80 -0.95 -13.32
N ALA A 163 -9.55 -0.20 -12.51
CA ALA A 163 -9.32 -0.12 -11.07
C ALA A 163 -9.58 -1.47 -10.37
N ILE A 164 -10.63 -2.19 -10.77
CA ILE A 164 -10.91 -3.55 -10.29
C ILE A 164 -9.79 -4.51 -10.70
N TYR A 165 -9.37 -4.48 -11.96
CA TYR A 165 -8.27 -5.32 -12.45
C TYR A 165 -6.96 -5.05 -11.70
N LEU A 166 -6.60 -3.77 -11.53
CA LEU A 166 -5.37 -3.36 -10.84
C LEU A 166 -5.40 -3.76 -9.37
N THR A 167 -6.54 -3.56 -8.70
CA THR A 167 -6.71 -3.93 -7.30
C THR A 167 -6.61 -5.45 -7.11
N LYS A 168 -7.16 -6.25 -8.03
CA LYS A 168 -7.01 -7.71 -8.02
C LYS A 168 -5.55 -8.13 -8.19
N ARG A 169 -4.87 -7.57 -9.18
CA ARG A 169 -3.42 -7.82 -9.40
C ARG A 169 -2.59 -7.45 -8.19
N LEU A 170 -2.89 -6.32 -7.54
CA LEU A 170 -2.18 -5.90 -6.34
C LEU A 170 -2.35 -6.91 -5.20
N LYS A 171 -3.57 -7.43 -4.99
CA LYS A 171 -3.83 -8.48 -3.98
C LYS A 171 -3.10 -9.78 -4.30
N GLU A 172 -3.10 -10.22 -5.56
CA GLU A 172 -2.35 -11.41 -6.00
C GLU A 172 -0.85 -11.26 -5.76
N LEU A 173 -0.29 -10.07 -6.02
CA LEU A 173 1.13 -9.77 -5.77
C LEU A 173 1.45 -9.76 -4.27
N GLU A 174 0.60 -9.14 -3.44
CA GLU A 174 0.74 -9.17 -1.99
C GLU A 174 0.70 -10.60 -1.44
N GLU A 175 -0.20 -11.44 -1.96
CA GLU A 175 -0.31 -12.84 -1.57
C GLU A 175 0.95 -13.63 -1.96
N ARG A 176 1.43 -13.49 -3.20
CA ARG A 176 2.68 -14.12 -3.67
C ARG A 176 3.89 -13.70 -2.83
N LEU A 177 4.06 -12.40 -2.58
CA LEU A 177 5.12 -11.89 -1.71
C LEU A 177 5.05 -12.48 -0.31
N SER A 178 3.84 -12.63 0.24
CA SER A 178 3.65 -13.22 1.57
C SER A 178 4.02 -14.70 1.65
N VAL A 179 3.83 -15.45 0.55
CA VAL A 179 4.24 -16.85 0.45
C VAL A 179 5.75 -16.94 0.33
N THR A 180 6.37 -16.21 -0.61
CA THR A 180 7.83 -16.21 -0.80
C THR A 180 8.58 -15.84 0.48
N THR A 181 8.08 -14.85 1.22
CA THR A 181 8.69 -14.45 2.50
C THR A 181 8.67 -15.59 3.52
N LYS A 182 7.57 -16.36 3.60
CA LYS A 182 7.46 -17.50 4.51
C LYS A 182 8.38 -18.64 4.12
N ASP A 183 8.52 -18.90 2.82
CA ASP A 183 9.39 -19.97 2.32
C ASP A 183 10.86 -19.70 2.66
N VAL A 184 11.30 -18.43 2.58
CA VAL A 184 12.64 -18.02 3.01
C VAL A 184 12.86 -18.27 4.51
N TYR A 185 11.92 -17.83 5.37
CA TYR A 185 12.03 -18.07 6.81
C TYR A 185 12.04 -19.56 7.17
N MET A 186 11.20 -20.37 6.50
CA MET A 186 11.19 -21.82 6.69
C MET A 186 12.54 -22.44 6.31
N LEU A 187 13.14 -21.99 5.20
CA LEU A 187 14.44 -22.48 4.76
C LEU A 187 15.55 -22.14 5.75
N GLU A 188 15.57 -20.91 6.27
CA GLU A 188 16.51 -20.47 7.32
C GLU A 188 16.37 -21.30 8.60
N GLU A 189 15.13 -21.61 8.99
CA GLU A 189 14.84 -22.40 10.19
C GLU A 189 15.27 -23.87 10.01
N ILE A 190 15.02 -24.47 8.86
CA ILE A 190 15.51 -25.81 8.51
C ILE A 190 17.04 -25.85 8.51
N GLN A 191 17.71 -24.86 7.91
CA GLN A 191 19.18 -24.76 7.89
C GLN A 191 19.74 -24.68 9.32
N ARG A 192 19.12 -23.87 10.19
CA ARG A 192 19.52 -23.75 11.60
C ARG A 192 19.33 -25.07 12.37
N HIS A 193 18.21 -25.75 12.16
CA HIS A 193 17.94 -27.04 12.79
C HIS A 193 18.90 -28.14 12.31
N LEU A 194 19.19 -28.20 11.01
CA LEU A 194 20.18 -29.12 10.46
C LEU A 194 21.54 -28.88 11.08
N ALA A 195 22.02 -27.63 11.09
CA ALA A 195 23.30 -27.28 11.69
C ALA A 195 23.38 -27.64 13.18
N ASN A 196 22.29 -27.47 13.93
CA ASN A 196 22.20 -27.85 15.34
C ASN A 196 22.05 -29.36 15.59
N SER A 197 21.56 -30.13 14.63
CA SER A 197 21.42 -31.59 14.75
C SER A 197 22.74 -32.34 14.51
N LEU A 198 23.74 -31.68 13.93
CA LEU A 198 25.07 -32.27 13.73
C LEU A 198 25.74 -32.47 15.08
N LYS A 199 26.18 -33.71 15.36
CA LYS A 199 26.96 -34.05 16.56
C LYS A 199 28.40 -33.52 16.50
N SER A 200 28.86 -33.10 15.32
CA SER A 200 30.15 -32.42 15.15
C SER A 200 30.01 -30.93 15.42
N GLY A 201 31.03 -30.33 16.02
CA GLY A 201 31.12 -28.88 16.14
C GLY A 201 31.24 -28.23 14.77
N LEU A 202 30.32 -27.32 14.46
CA LEU A 202 30.35 -26.50 13.26
C LEU A 202 30.55 -25.04 13.68
N ILE A 203 31.60 -24.41 13.15
CA ILE A 203 31.86 -22.97 13.28
C ILE A 203 32.05 -22.41 11.88
N THR A 204 31.38 -21.31 11.55
CA THR A 204 31.63 -20.56 10.32
C THR A 204 32.24 -19.21 10.66
N VAL A 205 33.14 -18.74 9.79
CA VAL A 205 33.86 -17.48 9.95
C VAL A 205 33.74 -16.61 8.70
N ASP A 206 33.91 -15.31 8.86
CA ASP A 206 34.02 -14.38 7.74
C ASP A 206 35.41 -14.44 7.08
N ARG A 207 35.60 -13.66 6.00
CA ARG A 207 36.90 -13.55 5.30
C ARG A 207 38.03 -13.00 6.18
N HIS A 208 37.70 -12.35 7.30
CA HIS A 208 38.66 -11.82 8.26
C HIS A 208 38.94 -12.79 9.41
N GLY A 209 38.27 -13.94 9.46
CA GLY A 209 38.41 -14.95 10.52
C GLY A 209 37.54 -14.70 11.74
N ASN A 210 36.56 -13.79 11.67
CA ASN A 210 35.61 -13.55 12.76
C ASN A 210 34.44 -14.53 12.71
N ILE A 211 33.99 -15.00 13.86
CA ILE A 211 32.95 -16.03 13.97
C ILE A 211 31.58 -15.46 13.56
N LEU A 212 30.95 -16.11 12.58
CA LEU A 212 29.61 -15.78 12.06
C LEU A 212 28.52 -16.71 12.59
N TYR A 213 28.85 -17.97 12.88
CA TYR A 213 27.90 -18.94 13.43
C TYR A 213 28.64 -20.07 14.13
N TYR A 214 28.00 -20.66 15.13
CA TYR A 214 28.42 -21.92 15.75
C TYR A 214 27.18 -22.73 16.14
N ASN A 215 27.24 -24.05 16.02
CA ASN A 215 26.15 -24.93 16.44
C ASN A 215 26.26 -25.33 17.93
N ILE A 216 25.21 -25.98 18.46
CA ILE A 216 25.17 -26.47 19.85
C ILE A 216 26.34 -27.42 20.16
N ALA A 217 26.67 -28.34 19.23
CA ALA A 217 27.79 -29.27 19.43
C ALA A 217 29.13 -28.54 19.56
N ALA A 218 29.37 -27.44 18.83
CA ALA A 218 30.58 -26.63 18.99
C ALA A 218 30.65 -25.98 20.39
N GLN A 219 29.51 -25.53 20.90
CA GLN A 219 29.41 -25.02 22.27
C GLN A 219 29.64 -26.11 23.33
N GLU A 220 29.16 -27.33 23.10
CA GLU A 220 29.40 -28.47 24.00
C GLU A 220 30.88 -28.89 24.00
N ILE A 221 31.52 -28.92 22.84
CA ILE A 221 32.92 -29.32 22.67
C ILE A 221 33.89 -28.27 23.25
N LEU A 222 33.66 -26.99 22.98
CA LEU A 222 34.57 -25.89 23.37
C LEU A 222 34.18 -25.23 24.71
N GLY A 223 33.00 -25.57 25.25
CA GLY A 223 32.49 -25.07 26.53
C GLY A 223 32.21 -23.56 26.55
N LYS A 224 32.32 -22.96 27.75
CA LYS A 224 32.01 -21.53 28.01
C LYS A 224 32.83 -20.53 27.19
N SER A 225 33.90 -20.96 26.51
CA SER A 225 34.72 -20.10 25.64
C SER A 225 33.96 -19.60 24.40
N VAL A 226 32.92 -20.33 23.97
CA VAL A 226 32.09 -19.99 22.80
C VAL A 226 30.90 -19.09 23.16
N GLU A 227 30.52 -18.99 24.43
CA GLU A 227 29.49 -18.04 24.87
C GLU A 227 29.98 -16.59 24.66
N ASN A 228 29.31 -15.84 23.79
CA ASN A 228 29.70 -14.48 23.35
C ASN A 228 30.92 -14.41 22.42
N SER A 229 31.12 -15.45 21.61
CA SER A 229 32.15 -15.53 20.57
C SER A 229 31.76 -14.86 19.25
N TYR A 230 30.48 -14.57 19.04
CA TYR A 230 29.97 -13.97 17.82
C TYR A 230 30.71 -12.66 17.49
N GLY A 231 31.23 -12.55 16.28
CA GLY A 231 32.00 -11.40 15.79
C GLY A 231 33.42 -11.28 16.35
N LYS A 232 33.90 -12.23 17.17
CA LYS A 232 35.30 -12.27 17.62
C LYS A 232 36.16 -13.14 16.69
N PRO A 233 37.49 -12.92 16.65
CA PRO A 233 38.39 -13.77 15.88
C PRO A 233 38.35 -15.21 16.38
N LEU A 234 38.31 -16.20 15.48
CA LEU A 234 38.33 -17.63 15.82
C LEU A 234 39.53 -17.99 16.71
N GLU A 235 40.65 -17.32 16.51
CA GLU A 235 41.89 -17.48 17.26
C GLU A 235 41.76 -17.17 18.76
N SER A 236 40.75 -16.39 19.15
CA SER A 236 40.46 -16.11 20.57
C SER A 236 39.88 -17.31 21.33
N ILE A 237 39.39 -18.32 20.61
CA ILE A 237 38.72 -19.50 21.17
C ILE A 237 39.50 -20.76 20.85
N MET A 238 40.08 -20.83 19.66
CA MET A 238 40.88 -21.95 19.20
C MET A 238 42.24 -21.41 18.69
N PRO A 239 43.18 -21.15 19.62
CA PRO A 239 44.52 -20.65 19.25
C PRO A 239 45.26 -21.70 18.41
N GLY A 240 45.89 -21.26 17.32
CA GLY A 240 46.58 -22.13 16.34
C GLY A 240 45.76 -22.48 15.09
N CYS A 241 44.52 -21.99 14.96
CA CYS A 241 43.71 -22.19 13.76
C CYS A 241 43.96 -21.18 12.63
N SER A 242 44.83 -20.20 12.84
CA SER A 242 45.25 -19.20 11.85
C SER A 242 45.88 -19.84 10.62
N GLU A 243 46.75 -20.86 10.78
CA GLU A 243 47.35 -21.60 9.66
C GLU A 243 46.29 -22.33 8.80
N VAL A 244 45.27 -22.91 9.43
CA VAL A 244 44.17 -23.58 8.72
C VAL A 244 43.34 -22.56 7.94
N LEU A 245 43.09 -21.38 8.52
CA LEU A 245 42.38 -20.29 7.85
C LEU A 245 43.17 -19.70 6.67
N GLU A 246 44.50 -19.59 6.79
CA GLU A 246 45.36 -19.11 5.71
C GLU A 246 45.40 -20.11 4.54
N SER A 247 45.51 -21.41 4.82
CA SER A 247 45.43 -22.46 3.80
C SER A 247 44.08 -22.41 3.04
N CYS A 248 42.96 -22.16 3.73
CA CYS A 248 41.66 -22.02 3.08
C CYS A 248 41.49 -20.72 2.28
N LYS A 249 42.25 -19.65 2.58
CA LYS A 249 42.22 -18.38 1.84
C LYS A 249 43.01 -18.45 0.53
N GLU A 250 44.09 -19.23 0.48
CA GLU A 250 44.93 -19.38 -0.70
C GLU A 250 44.20 -20.04 -1.89
N GLU A 251 43.19 -20.87 -1.63
CA GLU A 251 42.45 -21.58 -2.68
C GLU A 251 41.36 -20.72 -3.38
N ASN A 252 41.06 -19.50 -2.91
CA ASN A 252 40.09 -18.55 -3.49
C ASN A 252 38.72 -19.16 -3.88
N ILE A 253 38.23 -20.12 -3.07
CA ILE A 253 36.95 -20.81 -3.26
C ILE A 253 35.85 -20.02 -2.54
N PRO A 254 34.63 -19.86 -3.10
CA PRO A 254 33.55 -19.12 -2.46
C PRO A 254 33.10 -19.73 -1.10
N GLU A 255 33.27 -21.03 -0.91
CA GLU A 255 33.08 -21.74 0.36
C GLU A 255 34.24 -22.72 0.56
N ALA A 256 35.01 -22.53 1.64
CA ALA A 256 36.09 -23.45 2.05
C ALA A 256 35.66 -24.19 3.32
N ARG A 257 35.91 -25.50 3.37
CA ARG A 257 35.54 -26.36 4.50
C ARG A 257 36.74 -27.18 4.95
N SER A 258 37.12 -27.02 6.22
CA SER A 258 38.13 -27.83 6.88
C SER A 258 37.49 -28.73 7.94
N GLU A 259 37.82 -30.02 7.97
CA GLU A 259 37.40 -30.93 9.04
C GLU A 259 38.58 -31.21 9.98
N LEU A 260 38.37 -30.97 11.27
CA LEU A 260 39.34 -31.22 12.34
C LEU A 260 38.83 -32.40 13.19
N SER A 261 39.67 -33.42 13.36
CA SER A 261 39.37 -34.56 14.22
C SER A 261 40.34 -34.55 15.40
N ILE A 262 39.80 -34.39 16.60
CA ILE A 262 40.55 -34.56 17.84
C ILE A 262 40.39 -36.02 18.25
N LYS A 263 41.48 -36.77 18.28
CA LYS A 263 41.53 -38.11 18.88
C LYS A 263 42.08 -37.98 20.29
N ASP A 264 41.42 -38.63 21.24
CA ASP A 264 41.99 -38.93 22.56
C ASP A 264 43.19 -39.88 22.43
#